data_AF-A0A2B2CFM7-F1
#
_entry.id   AF-A0A2B2CFM7-F1
#
_cell.length_a   1.000
_cell.length_b   1.000
_cell.length_c   1.000
_cell.angle_alpha   90.00
_cell.angle_beta   90.00
_cell.angle_gamma   90.00
#
_symmetry.space_group_name_H-M   'P 1'
#
loop_
_entity.id
_entity.type
_entity.pdbx_description
1 polymer ?
#
loop_
_entity_poly.entity_id
_entity_poly.type
_entity_poly.pdbx_seq_one_letter_code
_entity_poly.pdbx_strand_id
1 'polypeptide(L)'
;MPNLLFYLTFTMVTLLFVVLIFMLICWRWIMKLMVKKAGKIILSDSYQENVMELMPGLRHMGVQNMIENSLRAETGTVLDRPLGGSSKKWPNLDPITFIPAQTSPFPVDGEEDVDISVTIGPKAKKPMDIKIPLMISGMGYGVSLTEQARLSLAKAAKKTGTAINSGQGGILPEELDAAGKYILQFSKTDWAKEEHLFNRADMIEIKLGQGAIAGMGKKIAPQNLTGRARKVMGLKENEEAVIYENFYENQTLIDIKLLVEELRVRSGGVPIGVKIGAGGKIEEDIDHLILMGIDFIAIDGGQAAMHGAPPILFDDFGIPTLHAVVRAVNHLEKRKMKGKISLIVSGGLLVPGHFLKVLALGADAVYLGSAMLFALAHDQVLNALPFEPPTQAIWYDGKFKDQFKTEEGEKTAEKFLTASVEEMKMALRAIGKRSLKELSKKDLVSYDELTAKMVGIPFSFRPWEDTQLEQ
;
A
#
# COMPACT_ATOMS: atom_id res chain seq x y z
N MET A 1 28.78 32.05 -52.13
CA MET A 1 28.10 31.87 -50.82
C MET A 1 27.89 30.40 -50.43
N PRO A 2 27.49 29.46 -51.32
CA PRO A 2 27.23 28.06 -50.93
C PRO A 2 28.49 27.29 -50.48
N ASN A 3 29.62 27.51 -51.14
CA ASN A 3 30.86 26.80 -50.83
C ASN A 3 31.44 27.17 -49.45
N LEU A 4 31.26 28.42 -49.00
CA LEU A 4 31.77 28.88 -47.71
C LEU A 4 31.08 28.16 -46.54
N LEU A 5 29.75 27.97 -46.64
CA LEU A 5 28.95 27.27 -45.64
C LEU A 5 29.34 25.78 -45.59
N PHE A 6 29.56 25.15 -46.74
CA PHE A 6 30.02 23.77 -46.82
C PHE A 6 31.37 23.57 -46.13
N TYR A 7 32.36 24.41 -46.41
CA TYR A 7 33.66 24.33 -45.73
C TYR A 7 33.54 24.57 -44.22
N LEU A 8 32.73 25.54 -43.78
CA LEU A 8 32.47 25.79 -42.35
C LEU A 8 31.86 24.57 -41.64
N THR A 9 30.83 23.95 -42.24
CA THR A 9 30.21 22.75 -41.67
C THR A 9 31.17 21.55 -41.65
N PHE A 10 31.93 21.33 -42.71
CA PHE A 10 32.92 20.26 -42.77
C PHE A 10 34.04 20.45 -41.73
N THR A 11 34.53 21.68 -41.56
CA THR A 11 35.50 22.00 -40.51
C THR A 11 34.93 21.78 -39.11
N MET A 12 33.68 22.16 -38.85
CA MET A 12 33.03 21.97 -37.54
C MET A 12 32.82 20.49 -37.21
N VAL A 13 32.37 19.68 -38.19
CA VAL A 13 32.21 18.23 -38.03
C VAL A 13 33.56 17.55 -37.82
N THR A 14 34.58 17.95 -38.57
CA THR A 14 35.94 17.43 -38.42
C THR A 14 36.50 17.79 -37.03
N LEU A 15 36.27 19.01 -36.56
CA LEU A 15 36.67 19.45 -35.22
C LEU A 15 35.98 18.61 -34.13
N LEU A 16 34.66 18.41 -34.23
CA LEU A 16 33.90 17.57 -33.29
C LEU A 16 34.39 16.12 -33.30
N PHE A 17 34.72 15.58 -34.47
CA PHE A 17 35.27 14.22 -34.61
C PHE A 17 36.66 14.10 -33.99
N VAL A 18 37.54 15.11 -34.20
CA VAL A 18 38.86 15.17 -33.57
C VAL A 18 38.74 15.30 -32.05
N VAL A 19 37.81 16.13 -31.55
CA VAL A 19 37.55 16.27 -30.11
C VAL A 19 37.02 14.96 -29.53
N LEU A 20 36.11 14.27 -30.22
CA LEU A 20 35.59 12.97 -29.79
C LEU A 20 36.71 11.91 -29.73
N ILE A 21 37.54 11.82 -30.78
CA ILE A 21 38.70 10.92 -30.82
C ILE A 21 39.68 11.27 -29.71
N PHE A 22 39.98 12.55 -29.51
CA PHE A 22 40.85 13.00 -28.43
C PHE A 22 40.28 12.65 -27.06
N MET A 23 38.98 12.86 -26.84
CA MET A 23 38.31 12.43 -25.61
C MET A 23 38.42 10.92 -25.42
N LEU A 24 38.21 10.11 -26.46
CA LEU A 24 38.33 8.64 -26.38
C LEU A 24 39.76 8.17 -26.11
N ILE A 25 40.76 8.75 -26.77
CA ILE A 25 42.18 8.39 -26.61
C ILE A 25 42.72 8.88 -25.26
N CYS A 26 42.40 10.11 -24.88
CA CYS A 26 42.92 10.74 -23.66
C CYS A 26 42.07 10.45 -22.42
N TRP A 27 40.89 9.84 -22.53
CA TRP A 27 40.02 9.49 -21.39
C TRP A 27 40.79 8.77 -20.30
N ARG A 28 41.61 7.76 -20.64
CA ARG A 28 42.40 7.01 -19.65
C ARG A 28 43.39 7.89 -18.90
N TRP A 29 44.00 8.86 -19.58
CA TRP A 29 44.96 9.78 -18.98
C TRP A 29 44.27 10.85 -18.12
N ILE A 30 43.15 11.42 -18.60
CA ILE A 30 42.32 12.37 -17.85
C ILE A 30 41.78 11.69 -16.58
N MET A 31 41.23 10.49 -16.71
CA MET A 31 40.76 9.69 -15.56
C MET A 31 41.89 9.39 -14.59
N LYS A 32 43.09 9.02 -15.07
CA LYS A 32 44.26 8.81 -14.21
C LYS A 32 44.64 10.08 -13.43
N LEU A 33 44.58 11.25 -14.07
CA LEU A 33 44.85 12.53 -13.41
C LEU A 33 43.78 12.88 -12.37
N MET A 34 42.50 12.74 -12.73
CA MET A 34 41.39 12.95 -11.81
C MET A 34 41.49 12.03 -10.59
N VAL A 35 41.71 10.72 -10.80
CA VAL A 35 41.88 9.74 -9.73
C VAL A 35 43.10 10.06 -8.88
N LYS A 36 44.24 10.45 -9.47
CA LYS A 36 45.43 10.83 -8.70
C LYS A 36 45.19 12.07 -7.84
N LYS A 37 44.45 13.06 -8.36
CA LYS A 37 44.12 14.30 -7.64
C LYS A 37 43.10 14.06 -6.54
N ALA A 38 41.98 13.40 -6.86
CA ALA A 38 40.95 13.03 -5.89
C ALA A 38 41.50 12.07 -4.83
N GLY A 39 42.30 11.07 -5.23
CA GLY A 39 42.96 10.14 -4.32
C GLY A 39 43.95 10.83 -3.39
N LYS A 40 44.70 11.83 -3.85
CA LYS A 40 45.58 12.63 -2.98
C LYS A 40 44.76 13.39 -1.93
N ILE A 41 43.67 14.05 -2.34
CA ILE A 41 42.75 14.76 -1.43
C ILE A 41 42.19 13.78 -0.38
N ILE A 42 41.61 12.67 -0.83
CA ILE A 42 40.97 11.67 0.04
C ILE A 42 41.97 10.98 0.99
N LEU A 43 43.22 10.74 0.56
CA LEU A 43 44.19 9.95 1.33
C LEU A 43 45.20 10.79 2.12
N SER A 44 45.35 12.09 1.83
CA SER A 44 46.39 12.94 2.42
C SER A 44 45.86 14.16 3.16
N ASP A 45 44.65 14.63 2.87
CA ASP A 45 44.10 15.80 3.56
C ASP A 45 43.72 15.45 5.01
N SER A 46 43.79 16.46 5.88
CA SER A 46 43.41 16.34 7.30
C SER A 46 41.96 15.88 7.42
N TYR A 47 41.62 15.11 8.45
CA TYR A 47 40.28 14.54 8.57
C TYR A 47 39.19 15.62 8.56
N GLN A 48 39.42 16.81 9.14
CA GLN A 48 38.44 17.90 9.18
C GLN A 48 38.19 18.56 7.81
N GLU A 49 39.15 18.50 6.89
CA GLU A 49 39.05 19.09 5.55
C GLU A 49 38.73 18.03 4.48
N ASN A 50 38.74 16.76 4.88
CA ASN A 50 38.55 15.64 4.01
C ASN A 50 37.06 15.32 3.86
N VAL A 51 36.59 15.22 2.62
CA VAL A 51 35.22 14.80 2.28
C VAL A 51 34.80 13.47 2.94
N MET A 52 35.75 12.64 3.37
CA MET A 52 35.50 11.41 4.11
C MET A 52 35.00 11.61 5.54
N GLU A 53 35.08 12.82 6.10
CA GLU A 53 34.43 13.21 7.36
C GLU A 53 32.90 13.07 7.29
N LEU A 54 32.35 13.17 6.08
CA LEU A 54 30.94 12.88 5.83
C LEU A 54 30.57 11.42 6.15
N MET A 55 31.50 10.47 6.11
CA MET A 55 31.18 9.05 6.34
C MET A 55 30.70 8.75 7.78
N PRO A 56 31.41 9.16 8.85
CA PRO A 56 30.86 9.08 10.21
C PRO A 56 29.51 9.76 10.34
N GLY A 57 29.35 10.95 9.75
CA GLY A 57 28.08 11.70 9.76
C GLY A 57 26.95 10.91 9.09
N LEU A 58 27.19 10.32 7.92
CA LEU A 58 26.23 9.47 7.21
C LEU A 58 25.93 8.17 7.94
N ARG A 59 26.89 7.58 8.65
CA ARG A 59 26.66 6.39 9.48
C ARG A 59 25.85 6.72 10.74
N HIS A 60 26.09 7.88 11.34
CA HIS A 60 25.40 8.32 12.54
C HIS A 60 23.97 8.80 12.24
N MET A 61 23.82 9.69 11.26
CA MET A 61 22.52 10.28 10.90
C MET A 61 21.70 9.36 9.99
N GLY A 62 22.35 8.61 9.09
CA GLY A 62 21.70 7.92 7.98
C GLY A 62 21.49 8.84 6.76
N VAL A 63 21.69 8.31 5.56
CA VAL A 63 21.56 9.06 4.29
C VAL A 63 20.16 9.69 4.15
N GLN A 64 19.12 8.92 4.47
CA GLN A 64 17.74 9.39 4.38
C GLN A 64 17.50 10.59 5.30
N ASN A 65 17.83 10.48 6.59
CA ASN A 65 17.60 11.56 7.55
C ASN A 65 18.41 12.81 7.20
N MET A 66 19.64 12.66 6.70
CA MET A 66 20.43 13.79 6.22
C MET A 66 19.72 14.53 5.08
N ILE A 67 19.28 13.81 4.04
CA ILE A 67 18.59 14.42 2.90
C ILE A 67 17.28 15.06 3.34
N GLU A 68 16.46 14.37 4.13
CA GLU A 68 15.21 14.93 4.63
C GLU A 68 15.46 16.18 5.50
N ASN A 69 16.48 16.19 6.35
CA ASN A 69 16.83 17.38 7.15
C ASN A 69 17.31 18.54 6.29
N SER A 70 18.09 18.29 5.24
CA SER A 70 18.45 19.33 4.26
C SER A 70 17.22 19.87 3.52
N LEU A 71 16.26 19.01 3.13
CA LEU A 71 15.01 19.45 2.49
C LEU A 71 14.14 20.28 3.45
N ARG A 72 14.12 19.93 4.74
CA ARG A 72 13.47 20.74 5.79
C ARG A 72 14.14 22.10 5.92
N ALA A 73 15.47 22.15 5.89
CA ALA A 73 16.24 23.39 5.99
C ALA A 73 16.03 24.30 4.77
N GLU A 74 15.96 23.74 3.57
CA GLU A 74 15.75 24.48 2.32
C GLU A 74 14.34 25.08 2.25
N THR A 75 13.32 24.30 2.60
CA THR A 75 11.92 24.71 2.39
C THR A 75 11.29 25.37 3.60
N GLY A 76 11.72 25.05 4.82
CA GLY A 76 11.06 25.47 6.06
C GLY A 76 9.64 24.91 6.24
N THR A 77 9.26 23.89 5.47
CA THR A 77 7.89 23.33 5.46
C THR A 77 7.86 21.84 5.81
N VAL A 78 6.67 21.32 6.06
CA VAL A 78 6.46 19.88 6.30
C VAL A 78 6.75 19.12 5.01
N LEU A 79 7.63 18.11 5.09
CA LEU A 79 7.93 17.24 3.95
C LEU A 79 6.73 16.34 3.61
N ASP A 80 6.51 16.11 2.32
CA ASP A 80 5.55 15.12 1.82
C ASP A 80 6.31 13.93 1.23
N ARG A 81 6.55 12.87 2.04
CA ARG A 81 7.36 11.72 1.63
C ARG A 81 6.51 10.73 0.81
N PRO A 82 6.84 10.47 -0.47
CA PRO A 82 6.04 9.58 -1.31
C PRO A 82 6.29 8.11 -0.99
N LEU A 83 5.26 7.28 -1.22
CA LEU A 83 5.29 5.82 -0.99
C LEU A 83 5.75 5.43 0.42
N GLY A 84 5.65 6.34 1.39
CA GLY A 84 6.25 6.13 2.71
C GLY A 84 5.55 5.00 3.46
N GLY A 85 6.15 3.82 3.50
CA GLY A 85 6.02 2.98 4.69
C GLY A 85 7.02 3.48 5.75
N SER A 86 6.85 3.06 7.00
CA SER A 86 7.88 3.31 8.02
C SER A 86 9.28 2.85 7.55
N SER A 87 10.29 3.70 7.71
CA SER A 87 11.70 3.38 7.49
C SER A 87 12.29 2.50 8.62
N LYS A 88 11.59 2.43 9.76
CA LYS A 88 12.00 1.61 10.91
C LYS A 88 11.88 0.11 10.63
N LYS A 89 12.78 -0.65 11.26
CA LYS A 89 12.70 -2.12 11.31
C LYS A 89 11.63 -2.52 12.33
N TRP A 90 10.47 -2.91 11.82
CA TRP A 90 9.40 -3.49 12.63
C TRP A 90 9.46 -5.02 12.64
N PRO A 91 8.95 -5.67 13.70
CA PRO A 91 8.58 -7.08 13.64
C PRO A 91 7.73 -7.35 12.40
N ASN A 92 8.13 -8.36 11.63
CA ASN A 92 7.54 -8.66 10.32
C ASN A 92 7.12 -10.14 10.25
N LEU A 93 6.55 -10.54 9.11
CA LEU A 93 6.01 -11.88 8.92
C LEU A 93 7.08 -12.90 8.50
N ASP A 94 8.32 -12.49 8.24
CA ASP A 94 9.36 -13.35 7.67
C ASP A 94 9.71 -14.55 8.59
N PRO A 95 9.85 -14.37 9.92
CA PRO A 95 10.17 -15.46 10.83
C PRO A 95 9.12 -16.57 10.92
N ILE A 96 7.88 -16.28 10.51
CA ILE A 96 6.77 -17.22 10.53
C ILE A 96 6.83 -18.09 9.28
N THR A 97 6.73 -19.40 9.39
CA THR A 97 6.68 -20.34 8.25
C THR A 97 5.51 -21.30 8.39
N PHE A 98 5.08 -21.87 7.27
CA PHE A 98 4.05 -22.90 7.25
C PHE A 98 4.62 -24.28 7.59
N ILE A 99 3.82 -25.12 8.22
CA ILE A 99 4.19 -26.51 8.53
C ILE A 99 3.80 -27.40 7.35
N PRO A 100 4.76 -28.02 6.65
CA PRO A 100 4.46 -28.83 5.47
C PRO A 100 3.74 -30.13 5.86
N ALA A 101 2.76 -30.53 5.06
CA ALA A 101 2.14 -31.84 5.14
C ALA A 101 3.05 -32.87 4.46
N GLN A 102 3.37 -33.96 5.17
CA GLN A 102 4.23 -35.04 4.66
C GLN A 102 3.66 -36.43 4.94
N THR A 103 3.18 -36.65 6.16
CA THR A 103 2.67 -37.97 6.60
C THR A 103 1.36 -37.89 7.37
N SER A 104 1.05 -36.77 8.03
CA SER A 104 -0.22 -36.54 8.73
C SER A 104 -0.48 -35.03 8.91
N PRO A 105 -1.30 -34.39 8.05
CA PRO A 105 -1.92 -34.96 6.86
C PRO A 105 -0.90 -35.19 5.72
N PHE A 106 -1.33 -35.88 4.66
CA PHE A 106 -0.63 -35.86 3.38
C PHE A 106 -0.95 -34.57 2.61
N PRO A 107 -0.05 -34.10 1.74
CA PRO A 107 -0.35 -32.97 0.86
C PRO A 107 -1.53 -33.28 -0.05
N VAL A 108 -2.24 -32.24 -0.46
CA VAL A 108 -3.29 -32.31 -1.48
C VAL A 108 -2.65 -32.39 -2.86
N ASP A 109 -3.32 -33.06 -3.81
CA ASP A 109 -2.87 -33.12 -5.20
C ASP A 109 -2.65 -31.72 -5.78
N GLY A 110 -1.59 -31.57 -6.59
CA GLY A 110 -1.16 -30.28 -7.13
C GLY A 110 -2.18 -29.59 -8.03
N GLU A 111 -3.07 -30.36 -8.66
CA GLU A 111 -4.10 -29.89 -9.60
C GLU A 111 -5.49 -29.77 -8.96
N GLU A 112 -5.69 -30.28 -7.74
CA GLU A 112 -6.97 -30.19 -7.04
C GLU A 112 -7.31 -28.72 -6.73
N ASP A 113 -8.52 -28.27 -7.06
CA ASP A 113 -8.90 -26.88 -6.79
C ASP A 113 -9.02 -26.61 -5.28
N VAL A 114 -8.69 -25.37 -4.88
CA VAL A 114 -8.69 -24.93 -3.48
C VAL A 114 -9.64 -23.75 -3.34
N ASP A 115 -10.63 -23.87 -2.45
CA ASP A 115 -11.58 -22.79 -2.18
C ASP A 115 -10.91 -21.67 -1.37
N ILE A 116 -10.75 -20.50 -1.99
CA ILE A 116 -10.21 -19.29 -1.36
C ILE A 116 -11.21 -18.14 -1.32
N SER A 117 -12.49 -18.44 -1.56
CA SER A 117 -13.55 -17.43 -1.54
C SER A 117 -13.83 -16.93 -0.12
N VAL A 118 -14.22 -15.66 -0.02
CA VAL A 118 -14.49 -15.00 1.27
C VAL A 118 -15.78 -14.19 1.18
N THR A 119 -16.55 -14.21 2.26
CA THR A 119 -17.71 -13.34 2.47
C THR A 119 -17.37 -12.26 3.49
N ILE A 120 -17.46 -11.00 3.08
CA ILE A 120 -17.25 -9.84 3.95
C ILE A 120 -18.59 -9.37 4.51
N GLY A 121 -18.62 -9.12 5.83
CA GLY A 121 -19.81 -8.71 6.56
C GLY A 121 -20.93 -9.74 6.50
N PRO A 122 -20.73 -10.98 6.98
CA PRO A 122 -21.71 -12.07 6.86
C PRO A 122 -23.03 -11.81 7.61
N LYS A 123 -23.08 -10.78 8.48
CA LYS A 123 -24.29 -10.34 9.18
C LYS A 123 -25.01 -9.16 8.51
N ALA A 124 -24.42 -8.56 7.47
CA ALA A 124 -25.09 -7.54 6.67
C ALA A 124 -26.30 -8.14 5.93
N LYS A 125 -27.24 -7.29 5.53
CA LYS A 125 -28.42 -7.72 4.74
C LYS A 125 -28.01 -8.19 3.34
N LYS A 126 -26.97 -7.58 2.77
CA LYS A 126 -26.35 -7.92 1.50
C LYS A 126 -24.84 -8.12 1.71
N PRO A 127 -24.38 -9.28 2.23
CA PRO A 127 -22.96 -9.55 2.38
C PRO A 127 -22.22 -9.44 1.03
N MET A 128 -20.93 -9.13 1.06
CA MET A 128 -20.12 -9.04 -0.16
C MET A 128 -19.27 -10.30 -0.32
N ASP A 129 -19.60 -11.11 -1.32
CA ASP A 129 -18.82 -12.28 -1.69
C ASP A 129 -17.74 -11.92 -2.73
N ILE A 130 -16.50 -12.33 -2.47
CA ILE A 130 -15.34 -12.19 -3.36
C ILE A 130 -14.69 -13.56 -3.60
N LYS A 131 -14.19 -13.78 -4.82
CA LYS A 131 -13.60 -15.06 -5.24
C LYS A 131 -12.21 -15.30 -4.66
N ILE A 132 -11.51 -14.23 -4.30
CA ILE A 132 -10.15 -14.27 -3.76
C ILE A 132 -10.07 -13.34 -2.53
N PRO A 133 -9.22 -13.62 -1.53
CA PRO A 133 -9.15 -12.84 -0.30
C PRO A 133 -8.31 -11.56 -0.43
N LEU A 134 -7.88 -11.22 -1.65
CA LEU A 134 -7.00 -10.09 -1.96
C LEU A 134 -7.80 -8.96 -2.58
N MET A 135 -7.93 -7.83 -1.88
CA MET A 135 -8.70 -6.66 -2.32
C MET A 135 -7.79 -5.50 -2.67
N ILE A 136 -8.18 -4.68 -3.63
CA ILE A 136 -7.43 -3.48 -4.01
C ILE A 136 -7.78 -2.33 -3.05
N SER A 137 -6.77 -1.83 -2.33
CA SER A 137 -6.93 -0.80 -1.31
C SER A 137 -7.33 0.56 -1.88
N GLY A 138 -7.85 1.43 -1.00
CA GLY A 138 -8.37 2.75 -1.36
C GLY A 138 -7.28 3.71 -1.81
N MET A 139 -7.12 3.88 -3.13
CA MET A 139 -6.20 4.82 -3.77
C MET A 139 -7.01 5.74 -4.69
N GLY A 140 -7.23 6.99 -4.28
CA GLY A 140 -8.24 7.86 -4.90
C GLY A 140 -7.81 8.53 -6.21
N TYR A 141 -8.76 8.67 -7.14
CA TYR A 141 -8.62 9.50 -8.32
C TYR A 141 -8.43 10.98 -7.96
N GLY A 142 -7.49 11.66 -8.62
CA GLY A 142 -7.20 13.07 -8.37
C GLY A 142 -6.29 13.29 -7.16
N VAL A 143 -6.63 12.70 -6.02
CA VAL A 143 -5.83 12.84 -4.78
C VAL A 143 -4.54 12.00 -4.79
N SER A 144 -4.45 10.98 -5.66
CA SER A 144 -3.27 10.13 -5.76
C SER A 144 -3.05 9.54 -7.15
N LEU A 145 -4.08 8.95 -7.76
CA LEU A 145 -3.96 8.21 -9.02
C LEU A 145 -4.65 8.92 -10.18
N THR A 146 -4.17 8.62 -11.38
CA THR A 146 -4.78 9.02 -12.65
C THR A 146 -6.08 8.25 -12.90
N GLU A 147 -6.89 8.75 -13.82
CA GLU A 147 -8.10 8.06 -14.28
C GLU A 147 -7.74 6.70 -14.91
N GLN A 148 -6.72 6.66 -15.74
CA GLN A 148 -6.26 5.46 -16.42
C GLN A 148 -5.84 4.37 -15.42
N ALA A 149 -5.11 4.75 -14.37
CA ALA A 149 -4.69 3.83 -13.32
C ALA A 149 -5.90 3.25 -12.55
N ARG A 150 -6.88 4.09 -12.22
CA ARG A 150 -8.12 3.65 -11.56
C ARG A 150 -8.92 2.67 -12.41
N LEU A 151 -9.10 2.98 -13.69
CA LEU A 151 -9.83 2.12 -14.62
C LEU A 151 -9.13 0.76 -14.80
N SER A 152 -7.80 0.74 -14.90
CA SER A 152 -7.03 -0.51 -14.95
C SER A 152 -7.27 -1.38 -13.73
N LEU A 153 -7.20 -0.81 -12.52
CA LEU A 153 -7.44 -1.53 -11.27
C LEU A 153 -8.88 -2.03 -11.17
N ALA A 154 -9.87 -1.21 -11.56
CA ALA A 154 -11.28 -1.58 -11.53
C ALA A 154 -11.58 -2.78 -12.43
N LYS A 155 -11.04 -2.78 -13.66
CA LYS A 155 -11.17 -3.90 -14.60
C LYS A 155 -10.46 -5.16 -14.10
N ALA A 156 -9.25 -5.02 -13.54
CA ALA A 156 -8.52 -6.13 -12.94
C ALA A 156 -9.28 -6.77 -11.77
N ALA A 157 -9.89 -5.95 -10.90
CA ALA A 157 -10.73 -6.42 -9.81
C ALA A 157 -11.93 -7.24 -10.32
N LYS A 158 -12.62 -6.74 -11.35
CA LYS A 158 -13.74 -7.44 -11.99
C LYS A 158 -13.34 -8.80 -12.55
N LYS A 159 -12.23 -8.86 -13.29
CA LYS A 159 -11.74 -10.10 -13.93
C LYS A 159 -11.30 -11.16 -12.94
N THR A 160 -10.71 -10.73 -11.81
CA THR A 160 -10.25 -11.65 -10.76
C THR A 160 -11.34 -11.95 -9.73
N GLY A 161 -12.52 -11.34 -9.85
CA GLY A 161 -13.65 -11.55 -8.95
C GLY A 161 -13.43 -11.00 -7.54
N THR A 162 -12.61 -9.95 -7.40
CA THR A 162 -12.39 -9.23 -6.15
C THR A 162 -13.00 -7.83 -6.19
N ALA A 163 -12.77 -7.05 -5.15
CA ALA A 163 -13.26 -5.69 -4.97
C ALA A 163 -12.14 -4.65 -5.04
N ILE A 164 -12.52 -3.44 -5.46
CA ILE A 164 -11.68 -2.24 -5.44
C ILE A 164 -12.31 -1.17 -4.56
N ASN A 165 -11.47 -0.49 -3.77
CA ASN A 165 -11.86 0.62 -2.94
C ASN A 165 -11.59 1.98 -3.62
N SER A 166 -12.55 2.89 -3.54
CA SER A 166 -12.53 4.22 -4.17
C SER A 166 -11.37 5.11 -3.70
N GLY A 167 -10.90 4.93 -2.46
CA GLY A 167 -10.04 5.89 -1.79
C GLY A 167 -10.75 7.22 -1.50
N GLN A 168 -9.98 8.25 -1.12
CA GLN A 168 -10.51 9.57 -0.71
C GLN A 168 -10.74 10.53 -1.89
N GLY A 169 -10.62 10.03 -3.12
CA GLY A 169 -10.67 10.83 -4.34
C GLY A 169 -12.08 11.08 -4.85
N GLY A 170 -12.15 11.68 -6.05
CA GLY A 170 -13.40 11.74 -6.80
C GLY A 170 -13.77 10.36 -7.32
N ILE A 171 -15.06 10.10 -7.56
CA ILE A 171 -15.52 8.81 -8.05
C ILE A 171 -15.93 8.94 -9.51
N LEU A 172 -15.25 8.19 -10.37
CA LEU A 172 -15.51 8.17 -11.79
C LEU A 172 -16.68 7.22 -12.10
N PRO A 173 -17.70 7.65 -12.86
CA PRO A 173 -18.78 6.76 -13.30
C PRO A 173 -18.26 5.52 -14.05
N GLU A 174 -17.25 5.69 -14.90
CA GLU A 174 -16.64 4.61 -15.67
C GLU A 174 -15.91 3.60 -14.78
N GLU A 175 -15.36 4.06 -13.65
CA GLU A 175 -14.74 3.19 -12.66
C GLU A 175 -15.79 2.31 -11.96
N LEU A 176 -16.94 2.89 -11.61
CA LEU A 176 -18.07 2.15 -11.05
C LEU A 176 -18.64 1.13 -12.05
N ASP A 177 -18.67 1.44 -13.35
CA ASP A 177 -19.17 0.54 -14.40
C ASP A 177 -18.18 -0.61 -14.66
N ALA A 178 -16.89 -0.33 -14.50
CA ALA A 178 -15.80 -1.29 -14.71
C ALA A 178 -15.54 -2.19 -13.49
N ALA A 179 -15.71 -1.68 -12.28
CA ALA A 179 -15.47 -2.41 -11.04
C ALA A 179 -16.60 -3.40 -10.76
N GLY A 180 -16.32 -4.71 -10.86
CA GLY A 180 -17.33 -5.74 -10.62
C GLY A 180 -17.89 -5.68 -9.20
N LYS A 181 -17.02 -5.51 -8.20
CA LYS A 181 -17.36 -5.23 -6.81
C LYS A 181 -16.72 -3.91 -6.37
N TYR A 182 -17.53 -3.00 -5.82
CA TYR A 182 -17.07 -1.66 -5.47
C TYR A 182 -17.20 -1.34 -3.99
N ILE A 183 -16.10 -0.86 -3.41
CA ILE A 183 -16.06 -0.41 -2.03
C ILE A 183 -16.02 1.12 -2.05
N LEU A 184 -17.09 1.75 -1.58
CA LEU A 184 -17.17 3.19 -1.43
C LEU A 184 -16.49 3.62 -0.13
N GLN A 185 -15.37 4.35 -0.23
CA GLN A 185 -14.72 4.89 0.95
C GLN A 185 -15.37 6.20 1.39
N PHE A 186 -16.19 6.13 2.43
CA PHE A 186 -16.81 7.29 3.03
C PHE A 186 -15.78 8.08 3.85
N SER A 187 -15.21 9.12 3.23
CA SER A 187 -14.10 9.91 3.78
C SER A 187 -14.57 11.23 4.36
N LYS A 188 -13.72 11.90 5.14
CA LYS A 188 -13.99 13.20 5.78
C LYS A 188 -13.85 14.34 4.76
N THR A 189 -14.67 14.30 3.72
CA THR A 189 -14.62 15.14 2.51
C THR A 189 -16.02 15.59 2.14
N ASP A 190 -16.12 16.71 1.42
CA ASP A 190 -17.41 17.23 0.94
C ASP A 190 -17.91 16.52 -0.33
N TRP A 191 -17.02 15.81 -1.05
CA TRP A 191 -17.35 15.04 -2.24
C TRP A 191 -17.55 13.54 -1.96
N ALA A 192 -18.08 12.82 -2.96
CA ALA A 192 -18.38 11.39 -2.91
C ALA A 192 -19.43 11.03 -1.82
N LYS A 193 -20.48 11.85 -1.74
CA LYS A 193 -21.59 11.76 -0.77
C LYS A 193 -22.97 11.67 -1.43
N GLU A 194 -23.00 11.55 -2.74
CA GLU A 194 -24.21 11.55 -3.54
C GLU A 194 -24.96 10.22 -3.41
N GLU A 195 -26.30 10.29 -3.35
CA GLU A 195 -27.17 9.12 -3.10
C GLU A 195 -26.95 7.96 -4.09
N HIS A 196 -26.70 8.29 -5.36
CA HIS A 196 -26.49 7.29 -6.40
C HIS A 196 -25.24 6.44 -6.17
N LEU A 197 -24.26 6.93 -5.40
CA LEU A 197 -23.04 6.18 -5.07
C LEU A 197 -23.33 5.10 -4.03
N PHE A 198 -24.16 5.38 -3.02
CA PHE A 198 -24.53 4.38 -1.99
C PHE A 198 -25.28 3.20 -2.60
N ASN A 199 -26.13 3.47 -3.58
CA ASN A 199 -26.89 2.44 -4.30
C ASN A 199 -26.01 1.54 -5.20
N ARG A 200 -24.82 2.01 -5.56
CA ARG A 200 -23.87 1.30 -6.43
C ARG A 200 -22.71 0.66 -5.68
N ALA A 201 -22.60 0.90 -4.37
CA ALA A 201 -21.59 0.27 -3.53
C ALA A 201 -22.00 -1.17 -3.19
N ASP A 202 -21.06 -2.10 -3.21
CA ASP A 202 -21.21 -3.45 -2.62
C ASP A 202 -20.78 -3.46 -1.16
N MET A 203 -20.04 -2.45 -0.72
CA MET A 203 -19.53 -2.26 0.62
C MET A 203 -19.23 -0.77 0.85
N ILE A 204 -19.45 -0.25 2.06
CA ILE A 204 -19.09 1.12 2.43
C ILE A 204 -18.08 1.09 3.58
N GLU A 205 -16.96 1.77 3.38
CA GLU A 205 -15.87 1.87 4.36
C GLU A 205 -15.73 3.31 4.88
N ILE A 206 -16.13 3.54 6.12
CA ILE A 206 -15.91 4.81 6.81
C ILE A 206 -14.43 4.90 7.19
N LYS A 207 -13.71 5.88 6.65
CA LYS A 207 -12.28 6.06 6.96
C LYS A 207 -12.11 7.01 8.15
N LEU A 208 -11.89 6.46 9.34
CA LEU A 208 -11.44 7.24 10.50
C LEU A 208 -9.96 7.57 10.40
N GLY A 209 -9.15 6.59 9.98
CA GLY A 209 -7.72 6.76 9.80
C GLY A 209 -7.06 5.66 8.95
N GLN A 210 -5.74 5.72 8.85
CA GLN A 210 -4.90 4.69 8.21
C GLN A 210 -3.49 4.72 8.82
N GLY A 211 -2.72 3.65 8.65
CA GLY A 211 -1.38 3.52 9.26
C GLY A 211 -0.39 4.62 8.85
N ALA A 212 -0.58 5.25 7.69
CA ALA A 212 0.30 6.30 7.16
C ALA A 212 0.11 7.71 7.75
N ILE A 213 -1.11 8.07 8.16
CA ILE A 213 -1.45 9.44 8.62
C ILE A 213 -2.27 9.45 9.91
N ALA A 214 -2.46 8.29 10.54
CA ALA A 214 -3.44 8.10 11.60
C ALA A 214 -4.80 8.68 11.16
N GLY A 215 -5.39 9.58 11.96
CA GLY A 215 -6.64 10.27 11.64
C GLY A 215 -6.50 11.63 10.98
N MET A 216 -5.28 12.07 10.65
CA MET A 216 -5.04 13.44 10.17
C MET A 216 -5.66 13.72 8.80
N GLY A 217 -6.07 14.98 8.60
CA GLY A 217 -6.53 15.50 7.32
C GLY A 217 -5.38 15.78 6.34
N LYS A 218 -5.75 16.17 5.12
CA LYS A 218 -4.81 16.66 4.09
C LYS A 218 -5.48 17.74 3.26
N LYS A 219 -4.70 18.76 2.90
CA LYS A 219 -5.09 19.81 1.97
C LYS A 219 -4.35 19.62 0.66
N ILE A 220 -5.03 19.82 -0.46
CA ILE A 220 -4.45 19.71 -1.80
C ILE A 220 -4.61 21.06 -2.50
N ALA A 221 -3.47 21.66 -2.84
CA ALA A 221 -3.42 22.94 -3.50
C ALA A 221 -4.14 22.88 -4.87
N PRO A 222 -4.85 23.94 -5.29
CA PRO A 222 -5.61 23.94 -6.54
C PRO A 222 -4.78 23.59 -7.78
N GLN A 223 -3.51 24.00 -7.80
CA GLN A 223 -2.56 23.71 -8.88
C GLN A 223 -2.24 22.21 -9.04
N ASN A 224 -2.38 21.42 -7.96
CA ASN A 224 -2.13 19.97 -7.96
C ASN A 224 -3.40 19.16 -8.25
N LEU A 225 -4.57 19.80 -8.34
CA LEU A 225 -5.86 19.16 -8.59
C LEU A 225 -6.68 19.96 -9.62
N THR A 226 -6.53 19.61 -10.89
CA THR A 226 -7.08 20.38 -12.02
C THR A 226 -8.08 19.57 -12.85
N GLY A 227 -8.65 20.19 -13.89
CA GLY A 227 -9.43 19.50 -14.91
C GLY A 227 -10.60 18.65 -14.38
N ARG A 228 -10.68 17.40 -14.84
CA ARG A 228 -11.82 16.51 -14.57
C ARG A 228 -11.95 16.10 -13.11
N ALA A 229 -10.85 15.80 -12.42
CA ALA A 229 -10.88 15.39 -11.01
C ALA A 229 -11.57 16.44 -10.14
N ARG A 230 -11.25 17.71 -10.38
CA ARG A 230 -11.86 18.85 -9.71
C ARG A 230 -13.37 18.95 -9.92
N LYS A 231 -13.82 18.75 -11.18
CA LYS A 231 -15.25 18.76 -11.53
C LYS A 231 -16.01 17.61 -10.86
N VAL A 232 -15.42 16.41 -10.86
CA VAL A 232 -16.01 15.22 -10.22
C VAL A 232 -16.11 15.40 -8.71
N MET A 233 -15.20 16.14 -8.08
CA MET A 233 -15.28 16.48 -6.65
C MET A 233 -16.19 17.68 -6.36
N GLY A 234 -16.81 18.31 -7.36
CA GLY A 234 -17.66 19.49 -7.16
C GLY A 234 -16.93 20.75 -6.69
N LEU A 235 -15.60 20.80 -6.84
CA LEU A 235 -14.77 21.92 -6.37
C LEU A 235 -14.79 23.08 -7.38
N LYS A 236 -14.92 24.31 -6.89
CA LYS A 236 -14.82 25.55 -7.68
C LYS A 236 -13.40 25.77 -8.17
N GLU A 237 -13.21 26.61 -9.18
CA GLU A 237 -11.87 27.03 -9.61
C GLU A 237 -11.11 27.69 -8.44
N ASN A 238 -9.84 27.34 -8.25
CA ASN A 238 -8.95 27.84 -7.17
C ASN A 238 -9.33 27.51 -5.72
N GLU A 239 -10.41 26.76 -5.46
CA GLU A 239 -10.74 26.18 -4.14
C GLU A 239 -9.72 25.13 -3.63
N GLU A 240 -9.35 25.17 -2.36
CA GLU A 240 -8.51 24.10 -1.80
C GLU A 240 -9.33 22.82 -1.61
N ALA A 241 -8.84 21.66 -2.05
CA ALA A 241 -9.51 20.41 -1.72
C ALA A 241 -9.10 19.98 -0.30
N VAL A 242 -10.08 19.84 0.59
CA VAL A 242 -9.85 19.56 2.00
C VAL A 242 -10.37 18.18 2.37
N ILE A 243 -9.47 17.36 2.92
CA ILE A 243 -9.80 16.16 3.68
C ILE A 243 -9.65 16.54 5.15
N TYR A 244 -10.75 16.57 5.88
CA TYR A 244 -10.80 17.00 7.28
C TYR A 244 -10.34 15.92 8.26
N GLU A 245 -10.02 16.32 9.49
CA GLU A 245 -9.69 15.43 10.61
C GLU A 245 -10.92 14.71 11.18
N ASN A 246 -12.10 15.34 11.13
CA ASN A 246 -13.37 14.81 11.64
C ASN A 246 -14.50 14.93 10.61
N PHE A 247 -15.53 14.10 10.73
CA PHE A 247 -16.77 14.21 9.95
C PHE A 247 -17.68 15.33 10.44
N TYR A 248 -17.65 15.61 11.75
CA TYR A 248 -18.50 16.59 12.42
C TYR A 248 -17.68 17.48 13.34
N GLU A 249 -18.16 18.69 13.59
CA GLU A 249 -17.64 19.56 14.65
C GLU A 249 -17.97 18.93 16.02
N ASN A 250 -16.99 18.85 16.93
CA ASN A 250 -17.12 18.18 18.23
C ASN A 250 -17.59 16.71 18.15
N GLN A 251 -17.12 16.00 17.12
CA GLN A 251 -17.46 14.59 16.85
C GLN A 251 -17.35 13.69 18.08
N THR A 252 -18.40 12.90 18.31
CA THR A 252 -18.50 11.86 19.33
C THR A 252 -18.63 10.47 18.69
N LEU A 253 -18.53 9.41 19.50
CA LEU A 253 -18.77 8.04 19.04
C LEU A 253 -20.23 7.81 18.62
N ILE A 254 -21.17 8.56 19.21
CA ILE A 254 -22.60 8.48 18.86
C ILE A 254 -22.81 8.97 17.43
N ASP A 255 -22.13 10.05 17.03
CA ASP A 255 -22.26 10.59 15.67
C ASP A 255 -21.79 9.58 14.62
N ILE A 256 -20.69 8.87 14.88
CA ILE A 256 -20.20 7.82 13.99
C ILE A 256 -21.15 6.62 13.96
N LYS A 257 -21.76 6.25 15.09
CA LYS A 257 -22.78 5.21 15.12
C LYS A 257 -24.01 5.59 14.28
N LEU A 258 -24.50 6.82 14.43
CA LEU A 258 -25.62 7.32 13.63
C LEU A 258 -25.27 7.35 12.14
N LEU A 259 -24.03 7.71 11.80
CA LEU A 259 -23.53 7.63 10.43
C LEU A 259 -23.52 6.20 9.88
N VAL A 260 -23.10 5.20 10.68
CA VAL A 260 -23.17 3.78 10.30
C VAL A 260 -24.61 3.36 10.01
N GLU A 261 -25.56 3.75 10.87
CA GLU A 261 -26.98 3.48 10.69
C GLU A 261 -27.55 4.16 9.44
N GLU A 262 -27.21 5.43 9.20
CA GLU A 262 -27.61 6.19 8.02
C GLU A 262 -27.13 5.52 6.73
N LEU A 263 -25.84 5.21 6.63
CA LEU A 263 -25.25 4.59 5.45
C LEU A 263 -25.79 3.18 5.21
N ARG A 264 -26.10 2.45 6.28
CA ARG A 264 -26.76 1.14 6.18
C ARG A 264 -28.15 1.24 5.58
N VAL A 265 -28.93 2.25 5.95
CA VAL A 265 -30.25 2.50 5.36
C VAL A 265 -30.13 2.93 3.91
N ARG A 266 -29.28 3.93 3.61
CA ARG A 266 -29.13 4.52 2.27
C ARG A 266 -28.58 3.54 1.23
N SER A 267 -27.69 2.63 1.63
CA SER A 267 -27.17 1.57 0.75
C SER A 267 -28.11 0.38 0.56
N GLY A 268 -29.24 0.34 1.29
CA GLY A 268 -30.14 -0.81 1.31
C GLY A 268 -29.54 -2.05 1.98
N GLY A 269 -28.53 -1.88 2.85
CA GLY A 269 -28.03 -2.89 3.77
C GLY A 269 -26.78 -3.65 3.31
N VAL A 270 -25.91 -3.02 2.52
CA VAL A 270 -24.55 -3.56 2.25
C VAL A 270 -23.69 -3.51 3.52
N PRO A 271 -22.54 -4.20 3.57
CA PRO A 271 -21.68 -4.16 4.74
C PRO A 271 -21.14 -2.74 4.95
N ILE A 272 -21.29 -2.25 6.18
CA ILE A 272 -20.73 -0.96 6.62
C ILE A 272 -19.61 -1.24 7.61
N GLY A 273 -18.42 -0.75 7.32
CA GLY A 273 -17.26 -0.98 8.15
C GLY A 273 -16.40 0.25 8.31
N VAL A 274 -15.39 0.12 9.16
CA VAL A 274 -14.54 1.25 9.53
C VAL A 274 -13.08 0.90 9.31
N LYS A 275 -12.35 1.83 8.70
CA LYS A 275 -10.91 1.76 8.52
C LYS A 275 -10.17 2.60 9.57
N ILE A 276 -9.21 1.98 10.24
CA ILE A 276 -8.37 2.59 11.28
C ILE A 276 -6.88 2.27 11.07
N GLY A 277 -6.01 3.19 11.52
CA GLY A 277 -4.60 2.88 11.72
C GLY A 277 -4.41 2.21 13.08
N ALA A 278 -3.66 1.11 13.13
CA ALA A 278 -3.45 0.34 14.35
C ALA A 278 -2.57 1.13 15.34
N GLY A 279 -3.12 1.43 16.52
CA GLY A 279 -2.42 2.11 17.61
C GLY A 279 -2.21 1.25 18.85
N GLY A 280 -1.63 1.85 19.89
CA GLY A 280 -1.43 1.17 21.18
C GLY A 280 -2.72 0.75 21.88
N LYS A 281 -3.84 1.44 21.59
CA LYS A 281 -5.18 1.24 22.16
C LYS A 281 -6.14 0.46 21.25
N ILE A 282 -5.62 -0.36 20.34
CA ILE A 282 -6.41 -1.06 19.32
C ILE A 282 -7.63 -1.84 19.88
N GLU A 283 -7.55 -2.42 21.08
CA GLU A 283 -8.69 -3.12 21.70
C GLU A 283 -9.82 -2.16 22.11
N GLU A 284 -9.47 -0.98 22.63
CA GLU A 284 -10.43 0.08 22.96
C GLU A 284 -11.11 0.59 21.69
N ASP A 285 -10.33 0.82 20.62
CA ASP A 285 -10.84 1.21 19.32
C ASP A 285 -11.82 0.16 18.77
N ILE A 286 -11.44 -1.13 18.80
CA ILE A 286 -12.31 -2.23 18.35
C ILE A 286 -13.59 -2.31 19.20
N ASP A 287 -13.51 -2.13 20.53
CA ASP A 287 -14.69 -2.12 21.40
C ASP A 287 -15.65 -0.98 21.01
N HIS A 288 -15.14 0.22 20.71
CA HIS A 288 -15.97 1.30 20.19
C HIS A 288 -16.62 0.95 18.86
N LEU A 289 -15.88 0.35 17.92
CA LEU A 289 -16.42 -0.06 16.63
C LEU A 289 -17.52 -1.12 16.79
N ILE A 290 -17.33 -2.11 17.66
CA ILE A 290 -18.37 -3.11 17.97
C ILE A 290 -19.66 -2.44 18.45
N LEU A 291 -19.56 -1.42 19.32
CA LEU A 291 -20.71 -0.67 19.82
C LEU A 291 -21.43 0.16 18.73
N MET A 292 -20.72 0.53 17.67
CA MET A 292 -21.29 1.23 16.50
C MET A 292 -22.10 0.31 15.58
N GLY A 293 -21.98 -1.02 15.71
CA GLY A 293 -22.74 -1.97 14.90
C GLY A 293 -22.22 -2.11 13.47
N ILE A 294 -20.91 -2.06 13.28
CA ILE A 294 -20.24 -2.31 11.99
C ILE A 294 -20.27 -3.80 11.60
N ASP A 295 -20.06 -4.08 10.32
CA ASP A 295 -19.96 -5.44 9.75
C ASP A 295 -18.50 -5.87 9.48
N PHE A 296 -17.58 -4.92 9.34
CA PHE A 296 -16.15 -5.21 9.14
C PHE A 296 -15.24 -4.11 9.68
N ILE A 297 -13.99 -4.48 9.99
CA ILE A 297 -12.92 -3.56 10.37
C ILE A 297 -11.78 -3.72 9.38
N ALA A 298 -11.30 -2.61 8.81
CA ALA A 298 -10.05 -2.57 8.07
C ALA A 298 -8.95 -1.98 8.97
N ILE A 299 -7.93 -2.77 9.29
CA ILE A 299 -6.82 -2.38 10.17
C ILE A 299 -5.55 -2.25 9.36
N ASP A 300 -4.98 -1.04 9.37
CA ASP A 300 -3.69 -0.74 8.75
C ASP A 300 -2.59 -0.70 9.81
N GLY A 301 -1.59 -1.57 9.70
CA GLY A 301 -0.36 -1.43 10.49
C GLY A 301 0.45 -0.19 10.10
N GLY A 302 1.40 0.21 10.95
CA GLY A 302 2.27 1.38 10.74
C GLY A 302 3.17 1.29 9.49
N GLN A 303 3.24 0.11 8.84
CA GLN A 303 3.92 -0.07 7.55
C GLN A 303 3.05 0.31 6.34
N ALA A 304 1.83 0.83 6.54
CA ALA A 304 0.98 1.30 5.46
C ALA A 304 1.60 2.50 4.74
N ALA A 305 1.46 2.51 3.41
CA ALA A 305 1.99 3.55 2.55
C ALA A 305 0.93 4.59 2.15
N MET A 306 1.39 5.76 1.72
CA MET A 306 0.54 6.80 1.15
C MET A 306 1.24 7.48 -0.04
N HIS A 307 0.45 8.13 -0.90
CA HIS A 307 0.97 8.96 -1.98
C HIS A 307 1.94 10.04 -1.49
N GLY A 308 1.65 10.64 -0.34
CA GLY A 308 2.55 11.54 0.39
C GLY A 308 2.02 11.80 1.79
N ALA A 309 2.90 11.69 2.80
CA ALA A 309 2.65 12.16 4.16
C ALA A 309 3.94 12.64 4.87
N PRO A 310 3.81 13.34 6.00
CA PRO A 310 4.96 13.72 6.83
C PRO A 310 5.74 12.49 7.34
N PRO A 311 7.08 12.47 7.24
CA PRO A 311 7.92 11.36 7.75
C PRO A 311 7.65 10.97 9.20
N ILE A 312 7.34 11.94 10.07
CA ILE A 312 6.99 11.70 11.47
C ILE A 312 5.76 10.80 11.60
N LEU A 313 4.74 10.95 10.75
CA LEU A 313 3.54 10.13 10.81
C LEU A 313 3.79 8.69 10.32
N PHE A 314 4.72 8.51 9.39
CA PHE A 314 5.09 7.18 8.93
C PHE A 314 5.98 6.43 9.93
N ASP A 315 6.93 7.12 10.55
CA ASP A 315 7.97 6.46 11.33
C ASP A 315 7.62 6.38 12.82
N ASP A 316 6.86 7.33 13.38
CA ASP A 316 6.65 7.46 14.83
C ASP A 316 5.23 7.12 15.31
N PHE A 317 4.30 6.78 14.40
CA PHE A 317 2.92 6.47 14.75
C PHE A 317 2.53 5.03 14.44
N GLY A 318 1.67 4.49 15.31
CA GLY A 318 1.07 3.16 15.15
C GLY A 318 1.92 2.00 15.65
N ILE A 319 1.47 0.79 15.35
CA ILE A 319 2.12 -0.48 15.70
C ILE A 319 2.35 -1.35 14.46
N PRO A 320 3.28 -2.34 14.50
CA PRO A 320 3.51 -3.27 13.40
C PRO A 320 2.25 -3.99 12.95
N THR A 321 2.13 -4.26 11.65
CA THR A 321 1.05 -5.07 11.08
C THR A 321 0.94 -6.43 11.75
N LEU A 322 2.07 -7.08 12.06
CA LEU A 322 2.08 -8.35 12.80
C LEU A 322 1.40 -8.23 14.16
N HIS A 323 1.70 -7.18 14.92
CA HIS A 323 1.10 -6.96 16.22
C HIS A 323 -0.39 -6.59 16.08
N ALA A 324 -0.72 -5.77 15.09
CA ALA A 324 -2.07 -5.32 14.81
C ALA A 324 -3.01 -6.50 14.51
N VAL A 325 -2.61 -7.41 13.61
CA VAL A 325 -3.45 -8.58 13.25
C VAL A 325 -3.65 -9.50 14.46
N VAL A 326 -2.59 -9.86 15.18
CA VAL A 326 -2.68 -10.76 16.34
C VAL A 326 -3.57 -10.18 17.43
N ARG A 327 -3.37 -8.90 17.78
CA ARG A 327 -4.17 -8.23 18.83
C ARG A 327 -5.63 -8.10 18.42
N ALA A 328 -5.89 -7.71 17.18
CA ALA A 328 -7.26 -7.55 16.68
C ALA A 328 -8.03 -8.87 16.64
N VAL A 329 -7.40 -9.95 16.15
CA VAL A 329 -8.02 -11.29 16.11
C VAL A 329 -8.32 -11.77 17.52
N ASN A 330 -7.33 -11.77 18.42
CA ASN A 330 -7.50 -12.22 19.81
C ASN A 330 -8.60 -11.43 20.52
N HIS A 331 -8.68 -10.12 20.28
CA HIS A 331 -9.72 -9.28 20.88
C HIS A 331 -11.10 -9.56 20.30
N LEU A 332 -11.24 -9.71 18.98
CA LEU A 332 -12.51 -10.11 18.35
C LEU A 332 -12.99 -11.49 18.84
N GLU A 333 -12.09 -12.44 19.07
CA GLU A 333 -12.39 -13.74 19.68
C GLU A 333 -12.87 -13.57 21.12
N LYS A 334 -12.13 -12.82 21.94
CA LYS A 334 -12.51 -12.51 23.33
C LYS A 334 -13.89 -11.84 23.43
N ARG A 335 -14.22 -10.95 22.49
CA ARG A 335 -15.53 -10.29 22.39
C ARG A 335 -16.62 -11.15 21.73
N LYS A 336 -16.31 -12.38 21.30
CA LYS A 336 -17.21 -13.30 20.58
C LYS A 336 -17.78 -12.68 19.28
N MET A 337 -16.95 -11.90 18.61
CA MET A 337 -17.25 -11.19 17.35
C MET A 337 -16.50 -11.77 16.15
N LYS A 338 -15.50 -12.63 16.33
CA LYS A 338 -14.88 -13.37 15.22
C LYS A 338 -15.95 -14.18 14.46
N GLY A 339 -15.94 -14.08 13.13
CA GLY A 339 -16.96 -14.67 12.25
C GLY A 339 -18.28 -13.90 12.18
N LYS A 340 -18.47 -12.83 12.97
CA LYS A 340 -19.61 -11.90 12.85
C LYS A 340 -19.19 -10.57 12.23
N ILE A 341 -18.04 -10.07 12.64
CA ILE A 341 -17.37 -8.90 12.06
C ILE A 341 -16.16 -9.42 11.28
N SER A 342 -16.08 -9.07 10.00
CA SER A 342 -14.92 -9.41 9.17
C SER A 342 -13.73 -8.51 9.50
N LEU A 343 -12.53 -9.08 9.57
CA LEU A 343 -11.27 -8.34 9.75
C LEU A 343 -10.48 -8.31 8.45
N ILE A 344 -10.26 -7.12 7.91
CA ILE A 344 -9.40 -6.87 6.75
C ILE A 344 -8.10 -6.26 7.25
N VAL A 345 -6.96 -6.79 6.81
CA VAL A 345 -5.63 -6.29 7.24
C VAL A 345 -4.88 -5.65 6.09
N SER A 346 -4.17 -4.56 6.37
CA SER A 346 -3.20 -3.94 5.46
C SER A 346 -1.96 -3.43 6.19
N GLY A 347 -1.03 -2.87 5.42
CA GLY A 347 0.22 -2.26 5.89
C GLY A 347 1.41 -3.18 5.69
N GLY A 348 2.34 -2.83 4.79
CA GLY A 348 3.59 -3.56 4.56
C GLY A 348 3.44 -5.01 4.03
N LEU A 349 2.27 -5.39 3.53
CA LEU A 349 2.04 -6.71 2.92
C LEU A 349 2.37 -6.63 1.42
N LEU A 350 3.38 -7.38 0.98
CA LEU A 350 3.99 -7.19 -0.34
C LEU A 350 3.96 -8.44 -1.24
N VAL A 351 3.99 -9.63 -0.64
CA VAL A 351 4.15 -10.91 -1.36
C VAL A 351 3.11 -11.94 -0.91
N PRO A 352 2.81 -12.98 -1.71
CA PRO A 352 1.79 -13.99 -1.39
C PRO A 352 1.96 -14.64 -0.02
N GLY A 353 3.22 -14.90 0.38
CA GLY A 353 3.54 -15.41 1.71
C GLY A 353 3.08 -14.48 2.85
N HIS A 354 3.16 -13.16 2.68
CA HIS A 354 2.64 -12.21 3.68
C HIS A 354 1.10 -12.32 3.76
N PHE A 355 0.44 -12.38 2.61
CA PHE A 355 -1.02 -12.43 2.51
C PHE A 355 -1.56 -13.69 3.18
N LEU A 356 -0.99 -14.86 2.86
CA LEU A 356 -1.43 -16.13 3.44
C LEU A 356 -1.15 -16.20 4.94
N LYS A 357 -0.01 -15.67 5.42
CA LYS A 357 0.32 -15.65 6.84
C LYS A 357 -0.69 -14.83 7.64
N VAL A 358 -1.07 -13.62 7.20
CA VAL A 358 -2.08 -12.83 7.93
C VAL A 358 -3.46 -13.48 7.91
N LEU A 359 -3.82 -14.19 6.83
CA LEU A 359 -5.05 -14.98 6.77
C LEU A 359 -5.00 -16.15 7.77
N ALA A 360 -3.86 -16.87 7.85
CA ALA A 360 -3.66 -17.92 8.85
C ALA A 360 -3.71 -17.39 10.29
N LEU A 361 -3.22 -16.17 10.52
CA LEU A 361 -3.32 -15.48 11.81
C LEU A 361 -4.75 -15.02 12.15
N GLY A 362 -5.71 -15.19 11.24
CA GLY A 362 -7.13 -14.94 11.49
C GLY A 362 -7.69 -13.68 10.84
N ALA A 363 -6.98 -13.03 9.91
CA ALA A 363 -7.61 -12.05 9.01
C ALA A 363 -8.57 -12.76 8.05
N ASP A 364 -9.66 -12.08 7.67
CA ASP A 364 -10.63 -12.61 6.70
C ASP A 364 -10.26 -12.21 5.25
N ALA A 365 -9.66 -11.03 5.06
CA ALA A 365 -9.15 -10.57 3.77
C ALA A 365 -7.96 -9.61 3.92
N VAL A 366 -7.30 -9.32 2.80
CA VAL A 366 -6.09 -8.50 2.74
C VAL A 366 -6.26 -7.35 1.76
N TYR A 367 -5.97 -6.13 2.22
CA TYR A 367 -5.89 -4.97 1.34
C TYR A 367 -4.49 -4.80 0.77
N LEU A 368 -4.41 -4.65 -0.55
CA LEU A 368 -3.18 -4.44 -1.30
C LEU A 368 -3.11 -3.00 -1.83
N GLY A 369 -2.10 -2.25 -1.39
CA GLY A 369 -1.79 -0.90 -1.85
C GLY A 369 -0.52 -0.87 -2.70
N SER A 370 0.64 -0.73 -2.05
CA SER A 370 1.93 -0.58 -2.73
C SER A 370 2.26 -1.72 -3.70
N ALA A 371 2.00 -2.98 -3.33
CA ALA A 371 2.25 -4.12 -4.22
C ALA A 371 1.43 -4.03 -5.51
N MET A 372 0.14 -3.67 -5.40
CA MET A 372 -0.73 -3.44 -6.57
C MET A 372 -0.29 -2.23 -7.39
N LEU A 373 0.18 -1.17 -6.73
CA LEU A 373 0.65 0.03 -7.41
C LEU A 373 1.86 -0.26 -8.32
N PHE A 374 2.84 -1.01 -7.81
CA PHE A 374 4.01 -1.43 -8.60
C PHE A 374 3.66 -2.49 -9.65
N ALA A 375 2.77 -3.43 -9.35
CA ALA A 375 2.29 -4.40 -10.34
C ALA A 375 1.52 -3.74 -11.49
N LEU A 376 0.70 -2.75 -11.20
CA LEU A 376 -0.02 -1.94 -12.19
C LEU A 376 0.95 -1.19 -13.11
N ALA A 377 2.01 -0.62 -12.54
CA ALA A 377 2.96 0.19 -13.29
C ALA A 377 4.03 -0.62 -14.02
N HIS A 378 4.25 -1.89 -13.65
CA HIS A 378 5.28 -2.83 -14.14
C HIS A 378 6.26 -2.27 -15.19
N ASP A 379 6.07 -2.52 -16.49
CA ASP A 379 6.97 -2.06 -17.56
C ASP A 379 6.80 -0.56 -17.88
N GLN A 380 5.67 0.02 -17.51
CA GLN A 380 5.33 1.41 -17.80
C GLN A 380 6.12 2.40 -16.91
N VAL A 381 6.76 1.92 -15.83
CA VAL A 381 7.72 2.72 -15.05
C VAL A 381 8.94 3.16 -15.86
N LEU A 382 9.26 2.44 -16.95
CA LEU A 382 10.36 2.76 -17.85
C LEU A 382 10.15 4.08 -18.59
N ASN A 383 8.90 4.58 -18.66
CA ASN A 383 8.61 5.89 -19.23
C ASN A 383 9.23 7.03 -18.40
N ALA A 384 9.39 6.85 -17.09
CA ALA A 384 9.96 7.86 -16.19
C ALA A 384 11.48 7.66 -15.95
N LEU A 385 11.94 6.42 -15.93
CA LEU A 385 13.34 6.08 -15.68
C LEU A 385 14.25 6.50 -16.86
N PRO A 386 15.55 6.77 -16.60
CA PRO A 386 16.24 6.76 -15.30
C PRO A 386 16.21 8.11 -14.56
N PHE A 387 15.56 9.12 -15.12
CA PHE A 387 15.68 10.50 -14.64
C PHE A 387 14.64 10.88 -13.58
N GLU A 388 13.51 10.17 -13.54
CA GLU A 388 12.39 10.47 -12.67
C GLU A 388 11.90 9.18 -11.97
N PRO A 389 11.33 9.26 -10.75
CA PRO A 389 10.88 8.08 -10.03
C PRO A 389 9.82 7.27 -10.82
N PRO A 390 9.83 5.92 -10.74
CA PRO A 390 8.89 5.02 -11.44
C PRO A 390 7.43 5.44 -11.40
N THR A 391 7.06 6.03 -10.29
CA THR A 391 5.69 6.24 -9.87
C THR A 391 5.14 7.56 -10.44
N GLN A 392 5.99 8.37 -11.09
CA GLN A 392 5.62 9.51 -11.97
C GLN A 392 4.79 9.09 -13.19
N ALA A 393 4.75 7.80 -13.52
CA ALA A 393 3.91 7.27 -14.58
C ALA A 393 2.43 7.10 -14.17
N ILE A 394 2.12 7.08 -12.87
CA ILE A 394 0.79 6.69 -12.37
C ILE A 394 0.17 7.70 -11.40
N TRP A 395 0.98 8.58 -10.83
CA TRP A 395 0.46 9.66 -9.98
C TRP A 395 -0.35 10.67 -10.78
N TYR A 396 -1.38 11.21 -10.15
CA TYR A 396 -2.26 12.19 -10.76
C TYR A 396 -1.53 13.45 -11.27
N ASP A 397 -0.54 13.92 -10.52
CA ASP A 397 0.34 15.04 -10.82
C ASP A 397 1.67 14.61 -11.47
N GLY A 398 1.80 13.33 -11.83
CA GLY A 398 3.01 12.76 -12.41
C GLY A 398 3.31 13.29 -13.81
N LYS A 399 4.60 13.54 -14.10
CA LYS A 399 5.04 14.09 -15.41
C LYS A 399 4.79 13.14 -16.60
N PHE A 400 4.75 11.84 -16.35
CA PHE A 400 4.63 10.81 -17.40
C PHE A 400 3.25 10.14 -17.42
N LYS A 401 2.28 10.70 -16.69
CA LYS A 401 0.94 10.13 -16.55
C LYS A 401 0.21 9.89 -17.87
N ASP A 402 0.43 10.75 -18.87
CA ASP A 402 -0.24 10.68 -20.16
C ASP A 402 0.30 9.54 -21.06
N GLN A 403 1.43 8.94 -20.67
CA GLN A 403 2.01 7.77 -21.35
C GLN A 403 1.50 6.44 -20.79
N PHE A 404 0.75 6.47 -19.67
CA PHE A 404 0.21 5.27 -19.05
C PHE A 404 -0.95 4.70 -19.88
N LYS A 405 -0.81 3.44 -20.29
CA LYS A 405 -1.79 2.68 -21.06
C LYS A 405 -2.63 1.82 -20.14
N THR A 406 -3.94 2.06 -20.16
CA THR A 406 -4.91 1.37 -19.30
C THR A 406 -4.91 -0.15 -19.51
N GLU A 407 -4.86 -0.61 -20.77
CA GLU A 407 -4.94 -2.05 -21.09
C GLU A 407 -3.72 -2.85 -20.59
N GLU A 408 -2.52 -2.25 -20.70
CA GLU A 408 -1.30 -2.88 -20.19
C GLU A 408 -1.33 -2.98 -18.66
N GLY A 409 -1.73 -1.88 -17.98
CA GLY A 409 -1.85 -1.87 -16.52
C GLY A 409 -2.94 -2.81 -15.99
N GLU A 410 -4.06 -2.92 -16.68
CA GLU A 410 -5.12 -3.89 -16.37
C GLU A 410 -4.57 -5.32 -16.40
N LYS A 411 -3.86 -5.67 -17.48
CA LYS A 411 -3.30 -7.02 -17.68
C LYS A 411 -2.25 -7.36 -16.64
N THR A 412 -1.38 -6.43 -16.24
CA THR A 412 -0.34 -6.70 -15.24
C THR A 412 -0.92 -6.80 -13.83
N ALA A 413 -1.89 -5.94 -13.49
CA ALA A 413 -2.62 -6.03 -12.22
C ALA A 413 -3.40 -7.36 -12.10
N GLU A 414 -4.09 -7.77 -13.16
CA GLU A 414 -4.78 -9.07 -13.24
C GLU A 414 -3.80 -10.23 -13.03
N LYS A 415 -2.69 -10.25 -13.77
CA LYS A 415 -1.66 -11.30 -13.66
C LYS A 415 -1.07 -11.39 -12.25
N PHE A 416 -0.79 -10.25 -11.61
CA PHE A 416 -0.24 -10.24 -10.26
C PHE A 416 -1.20 -10.86 -9.23
N LEU A 417 -2.48 -10.49 -9.28
CA LEU A 417 -3.50 -11.06 -8.40
C LEU A 417 -3.66 -12.56 -8.66
N THR A 418 -3.76 -12.98 -9.92
CA THR A 418 -3.89 -14.39 -10.31
C THR A 418 -2.68 -15.20 -9.86
N ALA A 419 -1.46 -14.76 -10.14
CA ALA A 419 -0.25 -15.47 -9.73
C ALA A 419 -0.13 -15.55 -8.20
N SER A 420 -0.42 -14.46 -7.49
CA SER A 420 -0.40 -14.45 -6.02
C SER A 420 -1.37 -15.46 -5.43
N VAL A 421 -2.57 -15.54 -6.01
CA VAL A 421 -3.61 -16.50 -5.62
C VAL A 421 -3.18 -17.94 -5.89
N GLU A 422 -2.59 -18.22 -7.04
CA GLU A 422 -2.13 -19.58 -7.36
C GLU A 422 -0.97 -20.02 -6.45
N GLU A 423 -0.04 -19.11 -6.09
CA GLU A 423 0.97 -19.40 -5.07
C GLU A 423 0.35 -19.71 -3.70
N MET A 424 -0.71 -18.98 -3.31
CA MET A 424 -1.44 -19.25 -2.06
C MET A 424 -2.15 -20.62 -2.10
N LYS A 425 -2.78 -20.98 -3.23
CA LYS A 425 -3.40 -22.30 -3.40
C LYS A 425 -2.36 -23.41 -3.34
N MET A 426 -1.21 -23.23 -4.00
CA MET A 426 -0.11 -24.19 -3.94
C MET A 426 0.38 -24.39 -2.50
N ALA A 427 0.52 -23.32 -1.72
CA ALA A 427 0.89 -23.41 -0.32
C ALA A 427 -0.17 -24.15 0.52
N LEU A 428 -1.46 -23.89 0.30
CA LEU A 428 -2.56 -24.61 0.96
C LEU A 428 -2.51 -26.12 0.66
N ARG A 429 -2.27 -26.51 -0.60
CA ARG A 429 -2.10 -27.92 -0.98
C ARG A 429 -0.90 -28.55 -0.28
N ALA A 430 0.22 -27.83 -0.22
CA ALA A 430 1.45 -28.28 0.43
C ALA A 430 1.32 -28.49 1.95
N ILE A 431 0.34 -27.86 2.59
CA ILE A 431 -0.01 -28.08 4.00
C ILE A 431 -1.23 -28.98 4.21
N GLY A 432 -1.72 -29.63 3.14
CA GLY A 432 -2.80 -30.61 3.22
C GLY A 432 -4.22 -30.02 3.29
N LYS A 433 -4.41 -28.76 2.86
CA LYS A 433 -5.69 -28.02 2.99
C LYS A 433 -6.38 -27.83 1.64
N ARG A 434 -7.70 -27.92 1.64
CA ARG A 434 -8.55 -27.74 0.44
C ARG A 434 -9.36 -26.45 0.44
N SER A 435 -9.32 -25.71 1.54
CA SER A 435 -9.99 -24.43 1.65
C SER A 435 -9.21 -23.49 2.55
N LEU A 436 -9.27 -22.19 2.25
CA LEU A 436 -8.80 -21.13 3.13
C LEU A 436 -9.47 -21.18 4.51
N LYS A 437 -10.69 -21.73 4.61
CA LYS A 437 -11.41 -21.90 5.89
C LYS A 437 -10.76 -22.93 6.82
N GLU A 438 -9.93 -23.83 6.29
CA GLU A 438 -9.20 -24.83 7.06
C GLU A 438 -7.84 -24.30 7.58
N LEU A 439 -7.40 -23.14 7.07
CA LEU A 439 -6.16 -22.48 7.44
C LEU A 439 -6.31 -21.78 8.80
N SER A 440 -5.32 -21.94 9.67
CA SER A 440 -5.34 -21.38 11.02
C SER A 440 -3.94 -21.13 11.56
N LYS A 441 -3.87 -20.53 12.76
CA LYS A 441 -2.59 -20.34 13.48
C LYS A 441 -1.85 -21.66 13.75
N LYS A 442 -2.56 -22.79 13.75
CA LYS A 442 -1.99 -24.12 13.98
C LYS A 442 -1.12 -24.62 12.83
N ASP A 443 -1.28 -24.03 11.65
CA ASP A 443 -0.50 -24.37 10.45
C ASP A 443 0.80 -23.56 10.37
N LEU A 444 1.13 -22.80 11.42
CA LEU A 444 2.28 -21.90 11.50
C LEU A 444 3.27 -22.33 12.59
N VAL A 445 4.54 -22.05 12.33
CA VAL A 445 5.66 -22.14 13.28
C VAL A 445 6.57 -20.92 13.07
N SER A 446 7.37 -20.53 14.06
CA SER A 446 8.36 -19.46 13.89
C SER A 446 9.76 -19.94 14.22
N TYR A 447 10.75 -19.56 13.40
CA TYR A 447 12.17 -19.80 13.68
C TYR A 447 12.82 -18.69 14.53
N ASP A 448 12.05 -17.66 14.90
CA ASP A 448 12.43 -16.65 15.89
C ASP A 448 11.60 -16.85 17.16
N GLU A 449 12.27 -17.05 18.30
CA GLU A 449 11.61 -17.36 19.59
C GLU A 449 10.76 -16.19 20.10
N LEU A 450 11.22 -14.95 19.90
CA LEU A 450 10.46 -13.77 20.31
C LEU A 450 9.17 -13.66 19.51
N THR A 451 9.24 -13.84 18.18
CA THR A 451 8.08 -13.85 17.29
C THR A 451 7.12 -14.98 17.64
N ALA A 452 7.63 -16.19 17.88
CA ALA A 452 6.82 -17.34 18.31
C ALA A 452 5.99 -17.01 19.56
N LYS A 453 6.65 -16.45 20.58
CA LYS A 453 6.03 -16.04 21.84
C LYS A 453 5.01 -14.90 21.68
N MET A 454 5.33 -13.88 20.87
CA MET A 454 4.43 -12.73 20.64
C MET A 454 3.16 -13.12 19.90
N VAL A 455 3.28 -14.03 18.94
CA VAL A 455 2.16 -14.47 18.08
C VAL A 455 1.35 -15.58 18.73
N GLY A 456 1.95 -16.36 19.64
CA GLY A 456 1.32 -17.53 20.24
C GLY A 456 1.33 -18.73 19.29
N ILE A 457 2.46 -18.96 18.61
CA ILE A 457 2.72 -20.12 17.76
C ILE A 457 4.00 -20.85 18.21
N PRO A 458 4.20 -22.13 17.87
CA PRO A 458 5.37 -22.88 18.31
C PRO A 458 6.69 -22.30 17.78
N PHE A 459 7.74 -22.39 18.60
CA PHE A 459 9.11 -22.09 18.21
C PHE A 459 9.73 -23.32 17.54
N SER A 460 10.25 -23.17 16.32
CA SER A 460 10.64 -24.28 15.44
C SER A 460 11.77 -25.16 15.98
N PHE A 461 12.56 -24.67 16.94
CA PHE A 461 13.62 -25.46 17.56
C PHE A 461 13.11 -26.39 18.66
N ARG A 462 11.93 -26.12 19.23
CA ARG A 462 11.33 -26.97 20.26
C ARG A 462 10.52 -28.09 19.61
N PRO A 463 10.48 -29.29 20.23
CA PRO A 463 9.58 -30.35 19.80
C PRO A 463 8.12 -29.87 19.76
N TRP A 464 7.35 -30.37 18.80
CA TRP A 464 5.93 -30.08 18.70
C TRP A 464 5.18 -30.75 19.85
N GLU A 465 4.54 -29.97 20.71
CA GLU A 465 3.70 -30.44 21.80
C GLU A 465 2.25 -30.00 21.53
N ASP A 466 1.34 -30.96 21.30
CA ASP A 466 -0.08 -30.67 20.99
C ASP A 466 -0.81 -29.91 22.13
N THR A 467 -0.23 -29.84 23.32
CA THR A 467 -0.77 -29.20 24.52
C THR A 467 -0.61 -27.67 24.57
N GLN A 468 0.16 -27.04 23.68
CA GLN A 468 0.42 -25.59 23.75
C GLN A 468 -0.70 -24.68 23.17
N LEU A 469 -1.87 -25.25 22.83
CA LEU A 469 -2.97 -24.54 22.16
C LEU A 469 -4.30 -24.51 22.94
N GLU A 470 -4.32 -24.97 24.20
CA GLU A 470 -5.49 -24.90 25.10
C GLU A 470 -5.52 -23.65 26.00
N GLN A 471 -4.57 -22.72 25.85
CA GLN A 471 -4.58 -21.39 26.46
C GLN A 471 -4.90 -20.33 25.40
#